data_AF-A0A1B6GPK5-F1
#
_entry.id   AF-A0A1B6GPK5-F1
#
_cell.length_a   1.000
_cell.length_b   1.000
_cell.length_c   1.000
_cell.angle_alpha   90.00
_cell.angle_beta   90.00
_cell.angle_gamma   90.00
#
_symmetry.space_group_name_H-M   'P 1'
#
loop_
_entity.id
_entity.type
_entity.pdbx_description
1 polymer ?
#
loop_
_entity_poly.entity_id
_entity_poly.type
_entity_poly.pdbx_seq_one_letter_code
_entity_poly.pdbx_strand_id
1 'polypeptide(L)'
;LKVHNKIFKDGIRPEENTTKYWRDLSMELVHKKAAETPTEGKAKNLILFLGDGMSLANLAAARIYLGQLKNKAGENSFLSFEKFPYTGLAKTYCVDSQVADSACSATAYLSGVKGNIYTLGVTSAVGVRDWVN
;
A
#
# COMPACT_ATOMS: atom_id res chain seq x y z
N LEU A 1 -27.78 -9.38 13.57
CA LEU A 1 -26.95 -8.98 12.40
C LEU A 1 -27.27 -9.91 11.23
N LYS A 2 -28.06 -9.45 10.25
CA LYS A 2 -28.35 -10.24 9.04
C LYS A 2 -27.08 -10.31 8.19
N VAL A 3 -26.39 -11.44 8.24
CA VAL A 3 -25.33 -11.77 7.28
C VAL A 3 -26.00 -11.85 5.90
N HIS A 4 -25.86 -10.79 5.10
CA HIS A 4 -26.27 -10.82 3.71
C HIS A 4 -25.32 -11.75 2.96
N ASN A 5 -25.76 -12.99 2.81
CA ASN A 5 -25.09 -14.05 2.08
C ASN A 5 -25.19 -13.79 0.56
N LYS A 6 -24.64 -12.67 0.06
CA LYS A 6 -24.33 -12.50 -1.37
C LYS A 6 -22.97 -13.16 -1.64
N ILE A 7 -22.94 -14.49 -1.48
CA ILE A 7 -21.84 -15.29 -2.02
C ILE A 7 -21.95 -15.19 -3.54
N PHE A 8 -20.90 -14.64 -4.17
CA PHE A 8 -20.53 -14.68 -5.58
C PHE A 8 -21.63 -15.13 -6.56
N LYS A 9 -22.44 -14.20 -7.08
CA LYS A 9 -23.38 -14.52 -8.18
C LYS A 9 -22.74 -14.57 -9.57
N ASP A 10 -21.56 -13.97 -9.76
CA ASP A 10 -20.88 -13.87 -11.07
C ASP A 10 -19.41 -14.30 -10.97
N GLY A 11 -19.17 -15.50 -10.43
CA GLY A 11 -17.84 -16.09 -10.36
C GLY A 11 -17.27 -16.31 -11.76
N ILE A 12 -16.29 -15.49 -12.11
CA ILE A 12 -15.57 -15.44 -13.41
C ILE A 12 -16.41 -14.80 -14.52
N ARG A 13 -15.94 -13.63 -15.00
CA ARG A 13 -16.51 -13.00 -16.20
C ARG A 13 -16.23 -13.89 -17.41
N PRO A 14 -17.21 -14.17 -18.29
CA PRO A 14 -17.00 -15.06 -19.44
C PRO A 14 -15.80 -14.69 -20.32
N GLU A 15 -15.48 -13.39 -20.40
CA GLU A 15 -14.32 -12.86 -21.12
C GLU A 15 -12.99 -13.37 -20.56
N GLU A 16 -12.87 -13.54 -19.23
CA GLU A 16 -11.67 -14.02 -18.54
C GLU A 16 -11.36 -15.49 -18.84
N ASN A 17 -12.31 -16.25 -19.39
CA ASN A 17 -12.08 -17.62 -19.86
C ASN A 17 -11.32 -17.68 -21.19
N THR A 18 -11.11 -16.53 -21.86
CA THR A 18 -10.45 -16.49 -23.17
C THR A 18 -9.00 -16.07 -23.04
N THR A 19 -8.09 -16.75 -23.76
CA THR A 19 -6.68 -16.33 -23.84
C THR A 19 -6.53 -14.93 -24.46
N LYS A 20 -7.44 -14.57 -25.37
CA LYS A 20 -7.45 -13.25 -26.02
C LYS A 20 -7.56 -12.13 -25.00
N TYR A 21 -8.50 -12.23 -24.05
CA TYR A 21 -8.67 -11.23 -23.00
C TYR A 21 -7.37 -10.94 -22.23
N TRP A 22 -6.68 -11.97 -21.76
CA TRP A 22 -5.43 -11.81 -21.01
C TRP A 22 -4.28 -11.25 -21.85
N ARG A 23 -4.20 -11.62 -23.13
CA ARG A 23 -3.20 -11.08 -24.05
C ARG A 23 -3.45 -9.61 -24.36
N ASP A 24 -4.69 -9.25 -24.69
CA ASP A 24 -5.07 -7.87 -24.99
C ASP A 24 -4.81 -6.96 -23.78
N LEU A 25 -5.23 -7.39 -22.58
CA LEU A 25 -5.00 -6.67 -21.33
C LEU A 25 -3.50 -6.46 -21.06
N SER A 26 -2.68 -7.49 -21.26
CA SER A 26 -1.24 -7.41 -21.05
C SER A 26 -0.59 -6.44 -22.04
N MET A 27 -0.97 -6.51 -23.32
CA MET A 27 -0.46 -5.60 -24.34
C MET A 27 -0.84 -4.15 -24.04
N GLU A 28 -2.10 -3.90 -23.64
CA GLU A 28 -2.55 -2.57 -23.24
C GLU A 28 -1.72 -2.04 -22.06
N LEU A 29 -1.49 -2.85 -21.03
CA LEU A 29 -0.70 -2.45 -19.86
C LEU A 29 0.76 -2.13 -20.23
N VAL A 30 1.39 -2.94 -21.09
CA VAL A 30 2.76 -2.70 -21.56
C VAL A 30 2.84 -1.42 -22.38
N HIS A 31 1.93 -1.22 -23.33
CA HIS A 31 1.89 -0.01 -24.15
C HIS A 31 1.66 1.24 -23.30
N LYS A 32 0.72 1.16 -22.35
CA LYS A 32 0.45 2.25 -21.41
C LYS A 32 1.71 2.58 -20.60
N LYS A 33 2.38 1.57 -20.04
CA LYS A 33 3.58 1.78 -19.22
C LYS A 33 4.76 2.31 -20.03
N ALA A 34 4.93 1.85 -21.27
CA ALA A 34 5.97 2.34 -22.17
C ALA A 34 5.76 3.79 -22.61
N ALA A 35 4.51 4.26 -22.66
CA ALA A 35 4.16 5.63 -22.99
C ALA A 35 4.24 6.60 -21.79
N GLU A 36 4.39 6.10 -20.56
CA GLU A 36 4.52 6.95 -19.36
C GLU A 36 5.86 7.68 -19.37
N THR A 37 5.82 9.01 -19.24
CA THR A 37 7.01 9.85 -19.10
C THR A 37 7.16 10.32 -17.65
N PRO A 38 8.37 10.28 -17.08
CA PRO A 38 8.61 10.81 -15.75
C PRO A 38 8.28 12.31 -15.69
N THR A 39 7.66 12.75 -14.60
CA THR A 39 7.52 14.19 -14.35
C THR A 39 8.87 14.75 -13.92
N GLU A 40 9.45 15.61 -14.75
CA GLU A 40 10.68 16.31 -14.45
C GLU A 40 10.39 17.66 -13.79
N GLY A 41 11.18 18.02 -12.77
CA GLY A 41 11.08 19.30 -12.06
C GLY A 41 10.88 19.18 -10.55
N LYS A 42 10.92 20.33 -9.86
CA LYS A 42 10.76 20.39 -8.41
C LYS A 42 9.28 20.41 -8.02
N ALA A 43 8.87 19.50 -7.15
CA ALA A 43 7.51 19.48 -6.61
C ALA A 43 7.24 20.73 -5.76
N LYS A 44 6.11 21.42 -6.03
CA LYS A 44 5.65 22.57 -5.24
C LYS A 44 4.99 22.15 -3.92
N ASN A 45 4.26 21.04 -3.95
CA ASN A 45 3.49 20.53 -2.82
C ASN A 45 3.89 19.08 -2.55
N LEU A 46 3.93 18.68 -1.28
CA LEU A 46 4.16 17.31 -0.85
C LEU A 46 2.97 16.84 -0.02
N ILE A 47 2.38 15.71 -0.41
CA ILE A 47 1.27 15.07 0.30
C ILE A 47 1.70 13.64 0.59
N LEU A 48 1.70 13.26 1.87
CA LEU A 48 2.00 11.90 2.33
C LEU A 48 0.73 11.28 2.93
N PHE A 49 0.27 10.19 2.31
CA PHE A 49 -0.80 9.36 2.88
C PHE A 49 -0.18 8.22 3.68
N LEU A 50 -0.50 8.14 4.96
CA LEU A 50 0.01 7.13 5.87
C LEU A 50 -1.13 6.20 6.32
N GLY A 51 -1.07 4.93 5.90
CA GLY A 51 -1.92 3.88 6.45
C GLY A 51 -1.21 3.15 7.58
N ASP A 52 -1.49 3.54 8.83
CA ASP A 52 -0.89 2.87 10.01
C ASP A 52 -1.34 1.39 10.06
N GLY A 53 -0.38 0.47 10.23
CA GLY A 53 -0.62 -0.97 10.23
C GLY A 53 -1.10 -1.56 8.89
N MET A 54 -1.01 -0.84 7.77
CA MET A 54 -1.53 -1.29 6.48
C MET A 54 -0.56 -2.24 5.77
N SER A 55 -0.65 -3.54 6.07
CA SER A 55 0.10 -4.60 5.39
C SER A 55 -0.42 -4.88 3.96
N LEU A 56 0.37 -5.60 3.14
CA LEU A 56 -0.08 -6.06 1.82
C LEU A 56 -1.34 -6.94 1.89
N ALA A 57 -1.49 -7.72 2.95
CA ALA A 57 -2.69 -8.52 3.19
C ALA A 57 -3.92 -7.61 3.45
N ASN A 58 -3.74 -6.54 4.22
CA ASN A 58 -4.80 -5.56 4.47
C ASN A 58 -5.21 -4.85 3.17
N LEU A 59 -4.26 -4.55 2.29
CA LEU A 59 -4.53 -4.00 0.96
C LEU A 59 -5.38 -4.94 0.10
N ALA A 60 -5.02 -6.22 0.03
CA ALA A 60 -5.78 -7.22 -0.73
C ALA A 60 -7.20 -7.37 -0.18
N ALA A 61 -7.36 -7.45 1.15
CA ALA A 61 -8.66 -7.52 1.79
C ALA A 61 -9.51 -6.28 1.50
N ALA A 62 -8.93 -5.08 1.61
CA ALA A 62 -9.62 -3.82 1.30
C ALA A 62 -10.04 -3.73 -0.17
N ARG A 63 -9.19 -4.20 -1.10
CA ARG A 63 -9.50 -4.25 -2.54
C ARG A 63 -10.70 -5.15 -2.83
N ILE A 64 -10.71 -6.36 -2.27
CA ILE A 64 -11.80 -7.32 -2.42
C ILE A 64 -13.09 -6.72 -1.86
N TYR A 65 -13.02 -6.19 -0.64
CA TYR A 65 -14.17 -5.56 0.02
C TYR A 65 -14.74 -4.39 -0.79
N LEU A 66 -13.88 -3.49 -1.32
CA LEU A 66 -14.30 -2.38 -2.16
C LEU A 66 -14.98 -2.85 -3.45
N GLY A 67 -14.48 -3.90 -4.09
CA GLY A 67 -15.11 -4.45 -5.29
C GLY A 67 -16.46 -5.08 -4.99
N GLN A 68 -16.58 -5.81 -3.88
CA GLN A 68 -17.85 -6.38 -3.43
C GLN A 68 -18.90 -5.30 -3.11
N LEU A 69 -18.51 -4.19 -2.48
CA LEU A 69 -19.38 -3.03 -2.27
C LEU A 69 -19.90 -2.43 -3.58
N LYS A 70 -19.15 -2.58 -4.67
CA LYS A 70 -19.51 -2.12 -6.03
C LYS A 70 -20.22 -3.21 -6.86
N ASN A 71 -20.67 -4.31 -6.24
CA ASN A 71 -21.22 -5.49 -6.91
C ASN A 71 -20.29 -6.06 -8.01
N LYS A 72 -18.96 -5.99 -7.80
CA LYS A 72 -17.94 -6.64 -8.63
C LYS A 72 -17.32 -7.80 -7.86
N ALA A 73 -16.58 -8.68 -8.56
CA ALA A 73 -15.90 -9.83 -7.96
C ALA A 73 -15.01 -9.44 -6.75
N GLY A 74 -14.28 -8.32 -6.87
CA GLY A 74 -13.35 -7.87 -5.82
C GLY A 74 -11.94 -7.74 -6.36
N GLU A 75 -11.39 -8.87 -6.79
CA GLU A 75 -9.99 -9.10 -7.14
C GLU A 75 -9.52 -8.23 -8.31
N ASN A 76 -10.40 -7.99 -9.28
CA ASN A 76 -10.16 -7.16 -10.46
C ASN A 76 -10.38 -5.66 -10.20
N SER A 77 -10.65 -5.26 -8.96
CA SER A 77 -10.76 -3.85 -8.58
C SER A 77 -9.40 -3.29 -8.20
N PHE A 78 -9.25 -1.97 -8.27
CA PHE A 78 -8.06 -1.26 -7.83
C PHE A 78 -8.44 -0.21 -6.80
N LEU A 79 -7.69 -0.13 -5.71
CA LEU A 79 -7.73 1.01 -4.79
C LEU A 79 -7.19 2.26 -5.50
N SER A 80 -7.50 3.45 -4.98
CA SER A 80 -7.12 4.71 -5.63
C SER A 80 -5.60 4.84 -5.80
N PHE A 81 -4.83 4.47 -4.77
CA PHE A 81 -3.37 4.55 -4.78
C PHE A 81 -2.68 3.41 -5.53
N GLU A 82 -3.37 2.30 -5.83
CA GLU A 82 -2.81 1.21 -6.66
C GLU A 82 -2.70 1.61 -8.15
N LYS A 83 -3.31 2.74 -8.53
CA LYS A 83 -3.21 3.33 -9.85
C LYS A 83 -2.02 4.29 -9.99
N PHE A 84 -1.28 4.53 -8.91
CA PHE A 84 -0.09 5.39 -8.97
C PHE A 84 0.97 4.75 -9.87
N PRO A 85 1.72 5.56 -10.65
CA PRO A 85 2.66 5.05 -11.64
C PRO A 85 3.89 4.37 -11.02
N TYR A 86 4.17 4.63 -9.73
CA TYR A 86 5.33 4.11 -9.02
C TYR A 86 4.90 3.32 -7.78
N THR A 87 5.58 2.20 -7.54
CA THR A 87 5.43 1.38 -6.34
C THR A 87 6.82 0.98 -5.83
N GLY A 88 6.95 0.79 -4.53
CA GLY A 88 8.21 0.43 -3.88
C GLY A 88 7.95 -0.29 -2.57
N LEU A 89 8.96 -1.03 -2.10
CA LEU A 89 8.94 -1.73 -0.82
C LEU A 89 9.89 -1.06 0.16
N ALA A 90 9.46 -0.89 1.41
CA ALA A 90 10.26 -0.28 2.48
C ALA A 90 10.56 -1.30 3.59
N LYS A 91 11.80 -1.30 4.07
CA LYS A 91 12.23 -2.11 5.24
C LYS A 91 11.94 -1.34 6.53
N THR A 92 10.96 -1.81 7.31
CA THR A 92 10.36 -1.05 8.42
C THR A 92 11.05 -1.15 9.77
N TYR A 93 12.00 -2.07 9.99
CA TYR A 93 12.66 -2.30 11.29
C TYR A 93 13.12 -1.02 12.02
N CYS A 94 12.98 -0.98 13.34
CA CYS A 94 13.65 0.02 14.20
C CYS A 94 15.13 -0.36 14.35
N VAL A 95 15.99 0.54 14.83
CA VAL A 95 17.43 0.22 15.00
C VAL A 95 17.65 -0.96 15.96
N ASP A 96 16.84 -1.07 17.01
CA ASP A 96 16.91 -2.06 18.08
C ASP A 96 15.82 -3.16 18.01
N SER A 97 14.89 -3.09 17.06
CA SER A 97 13.78 -4.05 16.92
C SER A 97 13.47 -4.39 15.47
N GLN A 98 13.30 -5.68 15.19
CA GLN A 98 12.89 -6.18 13.86
C GLN A 98 11.42 -5.83 13.54
N VAL A 99 10.55 -5.83 14.56
CA VAL A 99 9.15 -5.44 14.44
C VAL A 99 9.04 -4.00 14.93
N ALA A 100 8.71 -3.10 14.01
CA ALA A 100 8.63 -1.68 14.31
C ALA A 100 7.31 -1.29 14.99
N ASP A 101 7.37 -0.22 15.77
CA ASP A 101 6.19 0.48 16.28
C ASP A 101 5.92 1.75 15.46
N SER A 102 4.81 2.43 15.75
CA SER A 102 4.44 3.67 15.05
C SER A 102 5.43 4.82 15.32
N ALA A 103 6.09 4.87 16.49
CA ALA A 103 6.99 5.98 16.84
C ALA A 103 8.33 5.91 16.09
N CYS A 104 8.99 4.74 16.07
CA CYS A 104 10.27 4.60 15.39
C CYS A 104 10.09 4.71 13.86
N SER A 105 8.98 4.19 13.33
CA SER A 105 8.66 4.28 11.91
C SER A 105 8.34 5.73 11.51
N ALA A 106 7.59 6.48 12.33
CA ALA A 106 7.35 7.91 12.13
C ALA A 106 8.63 8.72 12.03
N THR A 107 9.57 8.46 12.94
CA THR A 107 10.88 9.10 12.88
C THR A 107 11.57 8.80 11.55
N ALA A 108 11.53 7.54 11.08
CA ALA A 108 12.16 7.16 9.82
C ALA A 108 11.56 7.85 8.58
N TYR A 109 10.23 7.79 8.37
CA TYR A 109 9.64 8.34 7.14
C TYR A 109 9.43 9.86 7.16
N LEU A 110 9.41 10.52 8.33
CA LEU A 110 9.28 11.99 8.41
C LEU A 110 10.62 12.71 8.51
N SER A 111 11.62 12.13 9.19
CA SER A 111 12.94 12.77 9.39
C SER A 111 14.05 12.18 8.50
N GLY A 112 13.83 11.01 7.90
CA GLY A 112 14.85 10.31 7.14
C GLY A 112 15.88 9.53 7.98
N VAL A 113 15.71 9.49 9.31
CA VAL A 113 16.61 8.80 10.24
C VAL A 113 15.85 7.75 11.05
N LYS A 114 16.37 6.52 11.15
CA LYS A 114 15.77 5.48 11.98
C LYS A 114 16.06 5.72 13.47
N GLY A 115 15.06 5.47 14.31
CA GLY A 115 15.17 5.52 15.78
C GLY A 115 15.02 4.15 16.43
N ASN A 116 15.05 4.14 17.77
CA ASN A 116 14.75 2.97 18.60
C ASN A 116 13.22 2.82 18.76
N ILE A 117 12.76 1.61 19.10
CA ILE A 117 11.35 1.37 19.41
C ILE A 117 10.87 2.30 20.53
N TYR A 118 9.62 2.76 20.48
CA TYR A 118 9.04 3.70 21.46
C TYR A 118 9.70 5.09 21.55
N THR A 119 10.62 5.43 20.64
CA THR A 119 11.23 6.76 20.55
C THR A 119 10.70 7.53 19.34
N LEU A 120 10.54 8.86 19.50
CA LEU A 120 9.97 9.73 18.46
C LEU A 120 10.84 10.98 18.28
N GLY A 121 11.23 11.26 17.04
CA GLY A 121 11.95 12.50 16.69
C GLY A 121 13.39 12.57 17.22
N VAL A 122 13.95 11.45 17.66
CA VAL A 122 15.31 11.33 18.19
C VAL A 122 16.06 10.21 17.49
N THR A 123 17.38 10.27 17.52
CA THR A 123 18.23 9.21 16.97
C THR A 123 18.26 8.00 17.90
N SER A 124 18.79 6.88 17.42
CA SER A 124 18.99 5.66 18.22
C SER A 124 20.02 5.79 19.35
N ALA A 125 20.66 6.95 19.50
CA ALA A 125 21.50 7.23 20.67
C ALA A 125 20.66 7.44 21.95
N VAL A 126 19.39 7.83 21.81
CA VAL A 126 18.47 8.04 22.94
C VAL A 126 17.78 6.72 23.28
N GLY A 127 17.93 6.30 24.54
CA GLY A 127 17.26 5.12 25.08
C GLY A 127 15.78 5.37 25.37
N VAL A 128 15.00 4.30 25.43
CA VAL A 128 13.62 4.37 25.91
C VAL A 128 13.63 4.83 27.37
N ARG A 129 12.87 5.90 27.68
CA ARG A 129 12.77 6.49 29.03
C ARG A 129 14.09 7.06 29.60
N ASP A 130 14.98 7.54 28.74
CA ASP A 130 16.24 8.17 29.18
C ASP A 130 16.04 9.37 30.13
N TRP A 131 14.87 10.01 30.10
CA TRP A 131 14.52 11.12 31.00
C TRP A 131 14.38 10.73 32.49
N VAL A 132 14.32 9.43 32.81
CA VAL A 132 14.11 8.93 34.18
C VAL A 132 15.41 8.90 35.00
N ASN A 133 16.56 8.98 34.35
CA ASN A 133 17.88 9.06 34.99
C ASN A 133 18.34 10.52 35.15
#